data_AF-A0AB34FPG9-F1
#
_entry.id   AF-A0AB34FPG9-F1
#
_cell.length_a   1.000
_cell.length_b   1.000
_cell.length_c   1.000
_cell.angle_alpha   90.00
_cell.angle_beta   90.00
_cell.angle_gamma   90.00
#
_symmetry.space_group_name_H-M   'P 1'
#
loop_
_entity.id
_entity.type
_entity.pdbx_description
1 polymer ?
#
loop_
_entity_poly.entity_id
_entity_poly.type
_entity_poly.pdbx_seq_one_letter_code
_entity_poly.pdbx_strand_id
1 'polypeptide(L)'
;MVATPPTLSTILLDAAPPPWTLNAFIAYLSEKHCMELLEFLRDSQHYSGLYERLTVGQAPSSEYLQQARGEWKRLMQVYIAPSAPRQINISSGVRDSLLKKPCHSIPPDPSELDEACRMVCDLMDESLLVPFLQSAGQDQTESSLQDCARSTDRRPPATMAVMSTDSLYSLGFSSLGRRRAPHRKQQRSRRWEWSR
;
A
#
# COMPACT_ATOMS: atom_id res chain seq x y z
N MET A 1 -0.69 9.92 24.52
CA MET A 1 -1.86 10.41 23.75
C MET A 1 -2.59 9.18 23.26
N VAL A 2 -3.90 9.05 23.48
CA VAL A 2 -4.66 7.90 22.96
C VAL A 2 -4.82 8.10 21.46
N ALA A 3 -4.06 7.35 20.66
CA ALA A 3 -4.23 7.38 19.21
C ALA A 3 -5.57 6.72 18.88
N THR A 4 -6.44 7.45 18.19
CA THR A 4 -7.67 6.90 17.62
C THR A 4 -7.32 5.83 16.60
N PRO A 5 -8.00 4.68 16.57
CA PRO A 5 -7.74 3.63 15.58
C PRO A 5 -7.91 4.21 14.17
N PRO A 6 -6.90 4.09 13.28
CA PRO A 6 -6.98 4.62 11.93
C PRO A 6 -7.94 3.79 11.07
N THR A 7 -8.76 4.47 10.28
CA THR A 7 -9.63 3.85 9.26
C THR A 7 -8.78 3.26 8.14
N LEU A 8 -9.22 2.15 7.53
CA LEU A 8 -8.61 1.51 6.35
C LEU A 8 -8.10 2.55 5.32
N SER A 9 -8.95 3.51 5.00
CA SER A 9 -8.71 4.64 4.10
C SER A 9 -7.45 5.46 4.42
N THR A 10 -7.21 5.73 5.70
CA THR A 10 -6.04 6.52 6.16
C THR A 10 -4.75 5.70 6.07
N ILE A 11 -4.84 4.39 6.24
CA ILE A 11 -3.73 3.44 6.06
C ILE A 11 -3.41 3.32 4.56
N LEU A 12 -4.42 3.09 3.71
CA LEU A 12 -4.27 3.01 2.25
C LEU A 12 -3.70 4.29 1.60
N LEU A 13 -3.95 5.45 2.21
CA LEU A 13 -3.42 6.75 1.79
C LEU A 13 -2.04 7.10 2.39
N ASP A 14 -1.43 6.21 3.17
CA ASP A 14 -0.17 6.43 3.91
C ASP A 14 -0.21 7.68 4.82
N ALA A 15 -1.39 7.96 5.38
CA ALA A 15 -1.67 9.09 6.27
C ALA A 15 -1.85 8.68 7.74
N ALA A 16 -1.91 7.36 8.01
CA ALA A 16 -2.06 6.82 9.36
C ALA A 16 -0.74 6.94 10.16
N PRO A 17 -0.80 7.29 11.46
CA PRO A 17 0.39 7.42 12.30
C PRO A 17 1.00 6.04 12.63
N PRO A 18 2.31 5.96 12.92
CA PRO A 18 2.92 4.76 13.48
C PRO A 18 2.20 4.29 14.77
N PRO A 19 2.03 2.98 14.99
CA PRO A 19 2.57 1.86 14.21
C PRO A 19 1.80 1.51 12.92
N TRP A 20 0.55 1.98 12.76
CA TRP A 20 -0.39 1.56 11.72
C TRP A 20 -0.14 2.17 10.33
N THR A 21 1.12 2.26 9.92
CA THR A 21 1.54 2.77 8.61
C THR A 21 1.11 1.86 7.47
N LEU A 22 1.07 2.38 6.23
CA LEU A 22 0.81 1.56 5.04
C LEU A 22 1.83 0.41 4.93
N ASN A 23 3.09 0.65 5.29
CA ASN A 23 4.13 -0.38 5.20
C ASN A 23 3.93 -1.53 6.20
N ALA A 24 3.47 -1.24 7.41
CA ALA A 24 3.08 -2.26 8.38
C ALA A 24 1.86 -3.07 7.89
N PHE A 25 0.89 -2.41 7.27
CA PHE A 25 -0.27 -3.08 6.69
C PHE A 25 0.09 -3.94 5.46
N ILE A 26 1.02 -3.50 4.61
CA ILE A 26 1.58 -4.31 3.52
C ILE A 26 2.28 -5.57 4.07
N ALA A 27 3.08 -5.44 5.14
CA ALA A 27 3.70 -6.60 5.79
C ALA A 27 2.64 -7.58 6.32
N TYR A 28 1.59 -7.07 6.98
CA TYR A 28 0.48 -7.87 7.48
C TYR A 28 -0.29 -8.61 6.36
N LEU A 29 -0.63 -7.92 5.26
CA LEU A 29 -1.25 -8.53 4.08
C LEU A 29 -0.37 -9.60 3.44
N SER A 30 0.96 -9.45 3.51
CA SER A 30 1.90 -10.46 3.03
C SER A 30 1.91 -11.72 3.89
N GLU A 31 1.75 -11.59 5.21
CA GLU A 31 1.65 -12.73 6.14
C GLU A 31 0.31 -13.46 5.98
N LYS A 32 -0.79 -12.72 5.81
CA LYS A 32 -2.13 -13.30 5.62
C LYS A 32 -2.41 -13.80 4.21
N HIS A 33 -1.45 -13.68 3.29
CA HIS A 33 -1.62 -14.00 1.87
C HIS A 33 -2.84 -13.29 1.24
N CYS A 34 -3.02 -12.00 1.55
CA CYS A 34 -4.13 -11.15 1.09
C CYS A 34 -3.63 -9.93 0.29
N MET A 35 -2.42 -9.99 -0.27
CA MET A 35 -1.78 -8.89 -1.00
C MET A 35 -2.53 -8.56 -2.30
N GLU A 36 -3.14 -9.56 -2.92
CA GLU A 36 -3.89 -9.46 -4.16
C GLU A 36 -5.08 -8.51 -4.10
N LEU A 37 -5.68 -8.30 -2.92
CA LEU A 37 -6.72 -7.28 -2.72
C LEU A 37 -6.16 -5.88 -2.93
N LEU A 38 -5.02 -5.57 -2.31
CA LEU A 38 -4.35 -4.27 -2.44
C LEU A 38 -3.79 -4.05 -3.85
N GLU A 39 -3.27 -5.09 -4.49
CA GLU A 39 -2.83 -5.04 -5.89
C GLU A 39 -4.02 -4.78 -6.83
N PHE A 40 -5.15 -5.50 -6.67
CA PHE A 40 -6.36 -5.29 -7.48
C PHE A 40 -6.87 -3.85 -7.39
N LEU A 41 -6.89 -3.26 -6.19
CA LEU A 41 -7.29 -1.86 -6.00
C LEU A 41 -6.35 -0.88 -6.72
N ARG A 42 -5.05 -1.14 -6.71
CA ARG A 42 -4.03 -0.31 -7.41
C ARG A 42 -4.10 -0.46 -8.92
N ASP A 43 -4.25 -1.68 -9.42
CA ASP A 43 -4.41 -1.96 -10.85
C ASP A 43 -5.72 -1.37 -11.38
N SER A 44 -6.80 -1.39 -10.60
CA SER A 44 -8.08 -0.74 -10.95
C SER A 44 -7.96 0.78 -11.01
N GLN A 45 -7.17 1.40 -10.11
CA GLN A 45 -6.80 2.82 -10.22
C GLN A 45 -5.97 3.11 -11.48
N HIS A 46 -4.97 2.28 -11.76
CA HIS A 46 -4.14 2.42 -12.95
C HIS A 46 -5.00 2.35 -14.22
N TYR A 47 -5.89 1.36 -14.33
CA TYR A 47 -6.86 1.23 -15.41
C TYR A 47 -7.75 2.46 -15.56
N SER A 48 -8.29 3.01 -14.47
CA SER A 48 -9.07 4.25 -14.51
C SER A 48 -8.26 5.43 -15.08
N GLY A 49 -6.97 5.53 -14.76
CA GLY A 49 -6.06 6.53 -15.33
C GLY A 49 -5.68 6.27 -16.79
N LEU A 50 -5.67 5.02 -17.25
CA LEU A 50 -5.57 4.71 -18.68
C LEU A 50 -6.83 5.19 -19.44
N TYR A 51 -8.00 4.91 -18.87
CA TYR A 51 -9.29 5.24 -19.49
C TYR A 51 -9.57 6.75 -19.51
N GLU A 52 -9.25 7.48 -18.43
CA GLU A 52 -9.38 8.95 -18.40
C GLU A 52 -8.60 9.60 -19.55
N ARG A 53 -7.36 9.13 -19.81
CA ARG A 53 -6.54 9.61 -20.94
C ARG A 53 -7.14 9.30 -22.31
N LEU A 54 -7.89 8.20 -22.45
CA LEU A 54 -8.64 7.90 -23.68
C LEU A 54 -9.81 8.87 -23.88
N THR A 55 -10.50 9.26 -22.81
CA THR A 55 -11.67 10.15 -22.89
C THR A 55 -11.32 11.63 -23.06
N VAL A 56 -10.15 12.06 -22.58
CA VAL A 56 -9.71 13.48 -22.61
C VAL A 56 -8.94 13.84 -23.90
N GLY A 57 -8.40 12.86 -24.62
CA GLY A 57 -7.71 13.07 -25.90
C GLY A 57 -8.68 13.24 -27.08
N GLN A 58 -8.42 14.21 -27.98
CA GLN A 58 -9.27 14.47 -29.16
C GLN A 58 -9.35 13.31 -30.18
N ALA A 59 -8.46 12.32 -30.08
CA ALA A 59 -8.65 11.00 -30.65
C ALA A 59 -7.88 9.97 -29.77
N PRO A 60 -8.47 8.81 -29.44
CA PRO A 60 -7.73 7.76 -28.76
C PRO A 60 -6.68 7.19 -29.71
N SER A 61 -5.39 7.44 -29.45
CA SER A 61 -4.34 6.76 -30.22
C SER A 61 -4.43 5.25 -30.00
N SER A 62 -4.17 4.48 -31.06
CA SER A 62 -4.39 3.02 -31.05
C SER A 62 -3.60 2.30 -29.95
N GLU A 63 -2.46 2.87 -29.56
CA GLU A 63 -1.60 2.44 -28.44
C GLU A 63 -2.32 2.53 -27.08
N TYR A 64 -2.92 3.67 -26.71
CA TYR A 64 -3.59 3.82 -25.41
C TYR A 64 -4.83 2.92 -25.34
N LEU A 65 -5.52 2.75 -26.48
CA LEU A 65 -6.72 1.92 -26.57
C LEU A 65 -6.33 0.44 -26.40
N GLN A 66 -5.25 0.00 -27.04
CA GLN A 66 -4.67 -1.33 -26.84
C GLN A 66 -4.15 -1.53 -25.41
N GLN A 67 -3.51 -0.52 -24.80
CA GLN A 67 -3.01 -0.57 -23.43
C GLN A 67 -4.17 -0.74 -22.43
N ALA A 68 -5.22 0.08 -22.51
CA ALA A 68 -6.38 -0.03 -21.63
C ALA A 68 -7.14 -1.35 -21.82
N ARG A 69 -7.32 -1.84 -23.06
CA ARG A 69 -7.88 -3.18 -23.29
C ARG A 69 -7.02 -4.30 -22.71
N GLY A 70 -5.69 -4.18 -22.81
CA GLY A 70 -4.74 -5.12 -22.23
C GLY A 70 -4.88 -5.17 -20.71
N GLU A 71 -4.94 -4.01 -20.07
CA GLU A 71 -5.10 -3.86 -18.63
C GLU A 71 -6.44 -4.42 -18.12
N TRP A 72 -7.56 -4.15 -18.82
CA TRP A 72 -8.85 -4.76 -18.50
C TRP A 72 -8.78 -6.29 -18.57
N LYS A 73 -8.21 -6.85 -19.64
CA LYS A 73 -8.08 -8.31 -19.80
C LYS A 73 -7.17 -8.92 -18.74
N ARG A 74 -6.07 -8.26 -18.38
CA ARG A 74 -5.19 -8.62 -17.25
C ARG A 74 -5.98 -8.64 -15.95
N LEU A 75 -6.69 -7.57 -15.61
CA LEU A 75 -7.52 -7.49 -14.41
C LEU A 75 -8.52 -8.65 -14.33
N MET A 76 -9.24 -8.91 -15.42
CA MET A 76 -10.20 -10.01 -15.49
C MET A 76 -9.53 -11.39 -15.31
N GLN A 77 -8.38 -11.63 -15.94
CA GLN A 77 -7.69 -12.94 -15.89
C GLN A 77 -6.95 -13.20 -14.58
N VAL A 78 -6.41 -12.16 -13.94
CA VAL A 78 -5.57 -12.29 -12.73
C VAL A 78 -6.42 -12.32 -11.46
N TYR A 79 -7.49 -11.51 -11.39
CA TYR A 79 -8.25 -11.30 -10.16
C TYR A 79 -9.70 -11.81 -10.23
N ILE A 80 -10.36 -11.76 -11.39
CA ILE A 80 -11.83 -12.01 -11.49
C ILE A 80 -12.15 -13.45 -11.92
N ALA A 81 -11.43 -13.99 -12.90
CA ALA A 81 -11.75 -15.25 -13.53
C ALA A 81 -11.83 -16.43 -12.53
N PRO A 82 -12.72 -17.41 -12.75
CA PRO A 82 -12.74 -18.63 -11.94
C PRO A 82 -11.37 -19.33 -12.02
N SER A 83 -10.85 -19.78 -10.87
CA SER A 83 -9.48 -20.34 -10.73
C SER A 83 -8.33 -19.41 -11.16
N ALA A 84 -8.55 -18.09 -11.18
CA ALA A 84 -7.46 -17.12 -11.36
C ALA A 84 -6.40 -17.26 -10.24
N PRO A 85 -5.10 -17.06 -10.56
CA PRO A 85 -4.01 -17.27 -9.59
C PRO A 85 -4.03 -16.29 -8.41
N ARG A 86 -4.78 -15.19 -8.52
CA ARG A 86 -4.97 -14.16 -7.50
C ARG A 86 -6.45 -13.80 -7.36
N GLN A 87 -7.33 -14.82 -7.43
CA GLN A 87 -8.76 -14.62 -7.42
C GLN A 87 -9.22 -13.86 -6.15
N ILE A 88 -9.79 -12.67 -6.34
CA ILE A 88 -10.37 -11.90 -5.23
C ILE A 88 -11.74 -12.49 -4.82
N ASN A 89 -12.03 -12.45 -3.53
CA ASN A 89 -13.28 -12.97 -2.97
C ASN A 89 -14.45 -11.98 -3.20
N ILE A 90 -14.94 -11.94 -4.43
CA ILE A 90 -16.16 -11.22 -4.83
C ILE A 90 -17.29 -12.19 -5.18
N SER A 91 -18.53 -11.72 -5.03
CA SER A 91 -19.73 -12.49 -5.34
C SER A 91 -19.76 -12.98 -6.80
N SER A 92 -20.34 -14.16 -7.03
CA SER A 92 -20.44 -14.76 -8.37
C SER A 92 -21.23 -13.89 -9.35
N GLY A 93 -22.28 -13.20 -8.89
CA GLY A 93 -23.08 -12.31 -9.72
C GLY A 93 -22.27 -11.16 -10.33
N VAL A 94 -21.44 -10.49 -9.52
CA VAL A 94 -20.57 -9.39 -9.99
C VAL A 94 -19.45 -9.92 -10.87
N ARG A 95 -18.85 -11.05 -10.49
CA ARG A 95 -17.84 -11.75 -11.31
C ARG A 95 -18.37 -12.07 -12.71
N ASP A 96 -19.54 -12.68 -12.80
CA ASP A 96 -20.17 -13.05 -14.06
C ASP A 96 -20.59 -11.82 -14.86
N SER A 97 -21.04 -10.74 -14.20
CA SER A 97 -21.34 -9.46 -14.84
C SER A 97 -20.09 -8.88 -15.52
N LEU A 98 -18.98 -8.80 -14.80
CA LEU A 98 -17.68 -8.32 -15.30
C LEU A 98 -17.15 -9.16 -16.47
N LEU A 99 -17.18 -10.49 -16.35
CA LEU A 99 -16.70 -11.41 -17.39
C LEU A 99 -17.57 -11.39 -18.66
N LYS A 100 -18.85 -10.99 -18.56
CA LYS A 100 -19.75 -10.83 -19.71
C LYS A 100 -19.54 -9.51 -20.47
N LYS A 101 -18.76 -8.55 -19.96
CA LYS A 101 -18.56 -7.24 -20.63
C LYS A 101 -17.71 -7.39 -21.90
N PRO A 102 -18.19 -6.96 -23.07
CA PRO A 102 -17.42 -7.03 -24.31
C PRO A 102 -16.25 -6.04 -24.31
N CYS A 103 -15.03 -6.53 -24.53
CA CYS A 103 -13.80 -5.73 -24.60
C CYS A 103 -13.13 -5.85 -25.99
N HIS A 104 -13.95 -5.75 -27.05
CA HIS A 104 -13.55 -5.97 -28.44
C HIS A 104 -13.18 -4.67 -29.19
N SER A 105 -13.99 -3.61 -29.05
CA SER A 105 -13.85 -2.33 -29.77
C SER A 105 -13.45 -1.18 -28.84
N ILE A 106 -14.02 -1.10 -27.65
CA ILE A 106 -13.73 -0.09 -26.63
C ILE A 106 -13.58 -0.85 -25.30
N PRO A 107 -12.60 -0.53 -24.45
CA PRO A 107 -12.53 -1.09 -23.09
C PRO A 107 -13.75 -0.60 -22.26
N PRO A 108 -14.30 -1.40 -21.32
CA PRO A 108 -15.44 -0.97 -20.50
C PRO A 108 -15.16 0.28 -19.65
N ASP A 109 -16.19 0.94 -19.13
CA ASP A 109 -15.94 2.08 -18.22
C ASP A 109 -15.32 1.58 -16.90
N PRO A 110 -14.34 2.28 -16.31
CA PRO A 110 -13.81 1.92 -14.99
C PRO A 110 -14.88 1.87 -13.90
N SER A 111 -16.03 2.53 -14.08
CA SER A 111 -17.17 2.46 -13.14
C SER A 111 -17.78 1.06 -13.00
N GLU A 112 -17.50 0.15 -13.93
CA GLU A 112 -17.91 -1.26 -13.84
C GLU A 112 -17.14 -2.01 -12.74
N LEU A 113 -15.95 -1.53 -12.34
CA LEU A 113 -15.14 -2.12 -11.27
C LEU A 113 -15.55 -1.64 -9.88
N ASP A 114 -16.43 -0.63 -9.76
CA ASP A 114 -16.73 0.04 -8.49
C ASP A 114 -17.34 -0.89 -7.46
N GLU A 115 -18.21 -1.80 -7.91
CA GLU A 115 -18.83 -2.81 -7.05
C GLU A 115 -17.81 -3.84 -6.55
N ALA A 116 -16.86 -4.24 -7.41
CA ALA A 116 -15.77 -5.12 -7.03
C ALA A 116 -14.77 -4.44 -6.09
N CYS A 117 -14.41 -3.17 -6.36
CA CYS A 117 -13.55 -2.37 -5.49
C CYS A 117 -14.19 -2.15 -4.12
N ARG A 118 -15.51 -1.90 -4.07
CA ARG A 118 -16.25 -1.78 -2.80
C ARG A 118 -16.21 -3.07 -2.00
N MET A 119 -16.60 -4.21 -2.58
CA MET A 119 -16.53 -5.51 -1.88
C MET A 119 -15.11 -5.83 -1.38
N VAL A 120 -14.07 -5.45 -2.12
CA VAL A 120 -12.68 -5.59 -1.68
C VAL A 120 -12.35 -4.67 -0.49
N CYS A 121 -12.82 -3.41 -0.48
CA CYS A 121 -12.68 -2.53 0.67
C CYS A 121 -13.41 -3.10 1.90
N ASP A 122 -14.67 -3.50 1.73
CA ASP A 122 -15.51 -4.03 2.80
C ASP A 122 -14.86 -5.29 3.42
N LEU A 123 -14.29 -6.18 2.59
CA LEU A 123 -13.55 -7.35 3.05
C LEU A 123 -12.27 -6.96 3.81
N MET A 124 -11.50 -5.99 3.31
CA MET A 124 -10.30 -5.50 4.00
C MET A 124 -10.63 -4.83 5.34
N ASP A 125 -11.78 -4.15 5.46
CA ASP A 125 -12.22 -3.51 6.71
C ASP A 125 -12.69 -4.58 7.72
N GLU A 126 -13.67 -5.41 7.34
CA GLU A 126 -14.28 -6.42 8.22
C GLU A 126 -13.31 -7.55 8.61
N SER A 127 -12.47 -8.02 7.69
CA SER A 127 -11.66 -9.24 7.89
C SER A 127 -10.19 -8.96 8.25
N LEU A 128 -9.64 -7.81 7.86
CA LEU A 128 -8.19 -7.54 7.94
C LEU A 128 -7.85 -6.34 8.83
N LEU A 129 -8.68 -5.30 8.92
CA LEU A 129 -8.37 -4.12 9.71
C LEU A 129 -8.35 -4.42 11.22
N VAL A 130 -9.41 -5.00 11.79
CA VAL A 130 -9.47 -5.27 13.24
C VAL A 130 -8.31 -6.18 13.72
N PRO A 131 -8.01 -7.31 13.04
CA PRO A 131 -6.85 -8.14 13.39
C PRO A 131 -5.49 -7.43 13.19
N PHE A 132 -5.35 -6.57 12.18
CA PHE A 132 -4.14 -5.75 11.98
C PHE A 132 -3.95 -4.75 13.13
N LEU A 133 -5.01 -4.04 13.53
CA LEU A 133 -4.96 -3.07 14.63
C LEU A 133 -4.52 -3.74 15.95
N GLN A 134 -4.98 -4.97 16.21
CA GLN A 134 -4.56 -5.78 17.35
C GLN A 134 -3.08 -6.18 17.25
N SER A 135 -2.65 -6.72 16.11
CA SER A 135 -1.25 -7.16 15.88
C SER A 135 -0.26 -5.99 16.04
N ALA A 136 -0.49 -4.88 15.32
CA ALA A 136 0.39 -3.71 15.35
C ALA A 136 0.39 -2.98 16.71
N GLY A 137 -0.62 -3.22 17.55
CA GLY A 137 -0.64 -2.75 18.93
C GLY A 137 0.20 -3.60 19.88
N GLN A 138 0.40 -4.89 19.59
CA GLN A 138 1.15 -5.82 20.45
C GLN A 138 2.66 -5.63 20.33
N ASP A 139 3.21 -5.41 19.12
CA ASP A 139 4.65 -5.19 18.86
C ASP A 139 5.29 -4.08 19.74
N GLN A 140 4.51 -3.06 20.12
CA GLN A 140 4.98 -1.97 21.00
C GLN A 140 5.25 -2.41 22.45
N THR A 141 4.60 -3.49 22.90
CA THR A 141 4.65 -3.95 24.29
C THR A 141 5.95 -4.71 24.56
N GLU A 142 6.38 -5.56 23.64
CA GLU A 142 7.60 -6.37 23.80
C GLU A 142 8.87 -5.53 23.66
N SER A 143 8.91 -4.57 22.73
CA SER A 143 10.08 -3.70 22.56
C SER A 143 10.35 -2.79 23.76
N SER A 144 9.33 -2.40 24.53
CA SER A 144 9.50 -1.53 25.70
C SER A 144 9.96 -2.26 26.95
N LEU A 145 9.69 -3.57 27.07
CA LEU A 145 10.09 -4.37 28.24
C LEU A 145 11.53 -4.87 28.17
N GLN A 146 12.12 -4.94 26.97
CA GLN A 146 13.43 -5.56 26.76
C GLN A 146 14.63 -4.62 27.03
N ASP A 147 14.42 -3.30 27.05
CA ASP A 147 15.47 -2.31 27.34
C ASP A 147 15.73 -2.16 28.86
N CYS A 148 14.69 -2.29 29.70
CA CYS A 148 14.83 -2.17 31.16
C CYS A 148 15.52 -3.38 31.83
N ALA A 149 15.62 -4.52 31.15
CA ALA A 149 16.09 -5.79 31.74
C ALA A 149 17.62 -5.99 31.73
N ARG A 150 18.42 -4.98 31.36
CA ARG A 150 19.90 -5.08 31.31
C ARG A 150 20.65 -4.10 32.23
N SER A 151 19.95 -3.43 33.16
CA SER A 151 20.53 -2.37 34.01
C SER A 151 20.72 -2.76 35.49
N THR A 152 21.04 -4.02 35.79
CA THR A 152 21.51 -4.44 37.13
C THR A 152 22.55 -5.55 37.06
N ASP A 153 23.84 -5.21 36.99
CA ASP A 153 24.89 -5.68 37.92
C ASP A 153 26.26 -5.02 37.60
N ARG A 154 27.14 -4.96 38.60
CA ARG A 154 28.60 -4.66 38.56
C ARG A 154 29.11 -3.22 38.56
N ARG A 155 29.51 -2.82 39.78
CA ARG A 155 30.69 -1.98 40.13
C ARG A 155 31.73 -2.86 40.85
N PRO A 156 32.97 -2.40 41.10
CA PRO A 156 33.85 -1.51 40.32
C PRO A 156 35.11 -2.36 39.93
N PRO A 157 36.40 -2.15 40.33
CA PRO A 157 37.14 -1.04 40.94
C PRO A 157 37.85 -0.15 39.89
N ALA A 158 39.17 0.11 40.00
CA ALA A 158 39.98 0.94 39.10
C ALA A 158 41.42 0.42 38.95
N THR A 159 42.04 0.65 37.79
CA THR A 159 43.50 0.61 37.59
C THR A 159 43.93 1.51 36.42
N MET A 160 45.19 1.94 36.42
CA MET A 160 45.75 3.00 35.57
C MET A 160 46.31 2.50 34.22
N ALA A 161 46.43 3.47 33.30
CA ALA A 161 47.61 3.74 32.43
C ALA A 161 47.64 3.34 30.93
N VAL A 162 48.44 4.16 30.23
CA VAL A 162 49.13 3.98 28.93
C VAL A 162 48.38 4.30 27.62
N MET A 163 48.60 5.56 27.18
CA MET A 163 49.11 6.05 25.87
C MET A 163 48.70 5.42 24.52
N SER A 164 48.40 6.33 23.57
CA SER A 164 48.68 6.39 22.11
C SER A 164 49.24 5.16 21.38
N THR A 165 48.94 4.90 20.09
CA THR A 165 49.13 5.82 18.94
C THR A 165 48.16 5.59 17.75
N ASP A 166 48.42 6.32 16.64
CA ASP A 166 47.97 6.09 15.26
C ASP A 166 46.56 6.54 14.83
N SER A 167 46.45 7.87 14.82
CA SER A 167 45.81 8.59 13.71
C SER A 167 46.49 8.26 12.38
N LEU A 168 45.76 7.72 11.38
CA LEU A 168 45.91 8.06 9.95
C LEU A 168 44.87 7.37 9.04
N TYR A 169 43.69 7.99 8.86
CA TYR A 169 43.04 8.03 7.54
C TYR A 169 42.05 9.20 7.44
N SER A 170 42.39 10.17 6.60
CA SER A 170 41.47 11.20 6.14
C SER A 170 40.38 10.59 5.26
N LEU A 171 39.15 11.12 5.35
CA LEU A 171 38.35 11.47 4.18
C LEU A 171 37.19 12.37 4.64
N GLY A 172 37.28 13.66 4.33
CA GLY A 172 36.22 14.62 4.64
C GLY A 172 35.03 14.42 3.70
N PHE A 173 33.81 14.46 4.24
CA PHE A 173 32.59 14.61 3.45
C PHE A 173 31.83 15.87 3.87
N SER A 174 31.67 16.76 2.90
CA SER A 174 31.16 18.11 3.07
C SER A 174 29.70 18.15 3.52
N SER A 175 29.38 19.05 4.45
CA SER A 175 28.02 19.36 4.88
C SER A 175 27.23 20.07 3.77
N LEU A 176 26.56 19.31 2.91
CA LEU A 176 25.63 19.86 1.93
C LEU A 176 24.25 20.12 2.57
N GLY A 177 23.81 21.38 2.46
CA GLY A 177 22.71 21.92 3.25
C GLY A 177 21.32 21.37 2.86
N ARG A 178 20.44 21.30 3.86
CA ARG A 178 19.01 20.99 3.70
C ARG A 178 18.34 22.08 2.84
N ARG A 179 18.18 21.85 1.53
CA ARG A 179 17.32 22.67 0.66
C ARG A 179 16.05 21.90 0.29
N ARG A 180 14.96 22.33 0.96
CA ARG A 180 13.53 22.25 0.59
C ARG A 180 13.19 21.37 -0.63
N ALA A 181 12.45 20.30 -0.40
CA ALA A 181 11.69 19.62 -1.44
C ALA A 181 10.56 20.56 -1.95
N PRO A 182 10.32 20.66 -3.27
CA PRO A 182 9.23 21.44 -3.81
C PRO A 182 7.87 20.74 -3.62
N HIS A 183 6.81 21.54 -3.47
CA HIS A 183 5.42 21.05 -3.46
C HIS A 183 5.11 20.24 -4.72
N ARG A 184 5.02 18.91 -4.57
CA ARG A 184 4.40 18.05 -5.57
C ARG A 184 2.89 18.32 -5.52
N LYS A 185 2.37 19.11 -6.46
CA LYS A 185 0.93 19.33 -6.61
C LYS A 185 0.27 17.95 -6.77
N GLN A 186 -0.54 17.56 -5.78
CA GLN A 186 -1.38 16.35 -5.88
C GLN A 186 -2.43 16.61 -6.95
N GLN A 187 -2.10 16.20 -8.16
CA GLN A 187 -2.96 16.29 -9.32
C GLN A 187 -4.14 15.34 -9.10
N ARG A 188 -5.34 15.92 -9.04
CA ARG A 188 -6.58 15.23 -8.68
C ARG A 188 -6.80 14.04 -9.60
N SER A 189 -6.74 12.83 -9.05
CA SER A 189 -7.58 11.72 -9.51
C SER A 189 -8.29 11.14 -8.27
N ARG A 190 -9.25 11.91 -7.78
CA ARG A 190 -10.13 11.58 -6.65
C ARG A 190 -11.30 10.69 -7.11
N ARG A 191 -11.07 9.71 -7.99
CA ARG A 191 -12.17 8.85 -8.46
C ARG A 191 -12.64 7.91 -7.35
N TRP A 192 -11.69 7.39 -6.55
CA TRP A 192 -11.94 6.57 -5.37
C TRP A 192 -11.48 7.31 -4.11
N GLU A 193 -12.27 8.30 -3.66
CA GLU A 193 -12.20 8.72 -2.25
C GLU A 193 -12.73 7.56 -1.42
N TRP A 194 -11.82 6.86 -0.74
CA TRP A 194 -12.06 5.71 0.13
C TRP A 194 -12.88 6.11 1.38
N SER A 195 -14.09 6.64 1.21
CA SER A 195 -14.95 7.04 2.31
C SER A 195 -16.41 7.08 1.87
N ARG A 196 -17.18 6.11 2.33
CA ARG A 196 -18.26 6.46 3.25
C ARG A 196 -18.46 5.38 4.30
#